data_AF-E8UA88-F1
#
_entry.id   AF-E8UA88-F1
#
_cell.length_a   1.000
_cell.length_b   1.000
_cell.length_c   1.000
_cell.angle_alpha   90.00
_cell.angle_beta   90.00
_cell.angle_gamma   90.00
#
_symmetry.space_group_name_H-M   'P 1'
#
loop_
_entity.id
_entity.type
_entity.pdbx_description
1 polymer ?
#
loop_
_entity_poly.entity_id
_entity_poly.type
_entity_poly.pdbx_seq_one_letter_code
_entity_poly.pdbx_strand_id
1 'polypeptide(L)' 'MSAPDALFDLAVNRAANTLRGLRPADRAAALAEWHARTRFARRVPLPDIEARLETRPDGAWHWAGGPGGAWQPGKARFP' A
#
# COMPACT_ATOMS: atom_id res chain seq x y z
N MET A 1 7.78 -16.54 -5.49
CA MET A 1 6.33 -16.66 -5.76
C MET A 1 5.74 -15.27 -5.64
N SER A 2 5.16 -14.72 -6.71
CA SER A 2 4.43 -13.45 -6.63
C SER A 2 3.25 -13.61 -5.69
N ALA A 3 3.01 -12.64 -4.82
CA ALA A 3 1.74 -12.54 -4.11
C ALA A 3 0.60 -12.50 -5.15
N PRO A 4 -0.59 -13.07 -4.86
CA PRO A 4 -1.76 -12.85 -5.69
C PRO A 4 -2.00 -11.34 -5.87
N ASP A 5 -2.41 -10.89 -7.05
CA ASP A 5 -2.58 -9.45 -7.35
C ASP A 5 -3.49 -8.76 -6.33
N ALA A 6 -4.57 -9.42 -5.91
CA ALA A 6 -5.47 -8.93 -4.86
C ALA A 6 -4.78 -8.74 -3.50
N LEU A 7 -3.77 -9.54 -3.18
CA LEU A 7 -2.97 -9.38 -1.96
C LEU A 7 -2.02 -8.18 -2.06
N PHE A 8 -1.47 -7.92 -3.24
CA PHE A 8 -0.68 -6.72 -3.52
C PHE A 8 -1.54 -5.47 -3.36
N ASP A 9 -2.70 -5.44 -4.02
CA ASP A 9 -3.66 -4.35 -3.93
C ASP A 9 -4.07 -4.09 -2.48
N LEU A 10 -4.39 -5.14 -1.73
CA LEU A 10 -4.72 -5.04 -0.32
C LEU A 10 -3.57 -4.46 0.51
N ALA A 11 -2.32 -4.89 0.28
CA ALA A 11 -1.16 -4.41 1.00
C ALA A 11 -0.93 -2.91 0.76
N VAL A 12 -0.94 -2.47 -0.49
CA VAL A 12 -0.77 -1.05 -0.85
C VAL A 12 -1.90 -0.21 -0.26
N ASN A 13 -3.15 -0.63 -0.42
CA ASN A 13 -4.31 0.11 0.10
C ASN A 13 -4.31 0.18 1.63
N ARG A 14 -3.90 -0.89 2.32
CA ARG A 14 -3.86 -0.88 3.79
C ARG A 14 -2.72 -0.02 4.30
N ALA A 15 -1.55 -0.08 3.68
CA ALA A 15 -0.43 0.79 4.00
C ALA A 15 -0.80 2.27 3.81
N ALA A 16 -1.42 2.60 2.67
CA ALA A 16 -1.88 3.96 2.34
C ALA A 16 -2.87 4.54 3.36
N ASN A 17 -3.68 3.68 3.99
CA ASN A 17 -4.58 4.05 5.08
C ASN A 17 -3.86 4.17 6.43
N THR A 18 -2.94 3.26 6.75
CA THR A 18 -2.16 3.29 8.00
C THR A 18 -1.29 4.54 8.10
N LEU A 19 -0.69 4.97 6.98
CA LEU A 19 0.19 6.15 6.95
C LEU A 19 -0.56 7.48 6.83
N ARG A 20 -1.90 7.45 6.74
CA ARG A 20 -2.70 8.66 6.53
C ARG A 20 -2.52 9.62 7.71
N GLY A 21 -2.15 10.86 7.41
CA GLY A 21 -1.95 11.91 8.42
C GLY A 21 -0.57 11.92 9.08
N LEU A 22 0.32 10.96 8.75
CA LEU A 22 1.71 11.00 9.20
C LEU A 22 2.52 12.02 8.40
N ARG A 23 3.44 12.69 9.10
CA ARG A 23 4.43 13.58 8.50
C ARG A 23 5.35 12.76 7.58
N PRO A 24 5.81 13.32 6.44
CA PRO A 24 6.68 12.60 5.50
C PRO A 24 7.90 11.94 6.16
N ALA A 25 8.54 12.63 7.12
CA ALA A 25 9.72 12.12 7.84
C ALA A 25 9.45 10.84 8.64
N ASP A 26 8.21 10.63 9.10
CA ASP A 26 7.85 9.47 9.94
C ASP A 26 7.31 8.29 9.09
N ARG A 27 7.01 8.52 7.80
CA ARG A 27 6.30 7.55 6.95
C ARG A 27 7.09 6.27 6.71
N ALA A 28 8.39 6.38 6.42
CA ALA A 28 9.23 5.22 6.12
C ALA A 28 9.36 4.29 7.33
N ALA A 29 9.64 4.85 8.51
CA ALA A 29 9.75 4.09 9.76
C ALA A 29 8.40 3.42 10.13
N ALA A 30 7.30 4.18 10.05
CA ALA A 30 5.97 3.65 10.31
C ALA A 30 5.54 2.55 9.31
N LEU A 31 5.92 2.69 8.04
CA LEU A 31 5.65 1.68 7.02
C LEU A 31 6.42 0.39 7.30
N ALA A 32 7.71 0.48 7.62
CA ALA A 32 8.53 -0.68 7.96
C ALA A 32 8.02 -1.40 9.21
N GLU A 33 7.65 -0.66 10.25
CA GLU A 33 7.07 -1.20 11.49
C GLU A 33 5.72 -1.89 11.24
N TRP A 34 4.84 -1.23 10.47
CA TRP A 34 3.55 -1.82 10.08
C TRP A 34 3.74 -3.10 9.26
N HIS A 35 4.65 -3.10 8.29
CA HIS A 35 4.94 -4.24 7.44
C HIS A 35 5.45 -5.43 8.26
N ALA A 36 6.38 -5.19 9.17
CA ALA A 36 6.93 -6.20 10.08
C ALA A 36 5.85 -6.84 10.97
N ARG A 37 4.83 -6.08 11.40
CA ARG A 37 3.73 -6.58 12.24
C ARG A 37 2.58 -7.21 11.45
N THR A 38 2.45 -6.90 10.17
CA THR A 38 1.28 -7.30 9.38
C THR A 38 1.56 -8.57 8.58
N ARG A 39 1.05 -9.71 9.07
CA ARG A 39 1.31 -11.05 8.50
C ARG A 39 1.13 -11.14 6.97
N PHE A 40 0.04 -10.60 6.44
CA PHE A 40 -0.25 -10.68 5.01
C PHE A 40 0.63 -9.72 4.19
N ALA A 41 0.96 -8.55 4.74
CA ALA A 41 1.81 -7.56 4.07
C ALA A 41 3.24 -8.09 3.88
N ARG A 42 3.75 -8.90 4.82
CA ARG A 42 5.06 -9.57 4.70
C ARG A 42 5.20 -10.51 3.50
N ARG A 43 4.08 -10.87 2.86
CA ARG A 43 4.07 -11.68 1.63
C ARG A 43 4.31 -10.84 0.37
N VAL A 44 4.31 -9.52 0.51
CA VAL A 44 4.63 -8.53 -0.52
C VAL A 44 5.93 -7.84 -0.12
N PRO A 45 6.91 -7.67 -1.03
CA PRO A 45 8.14 -6.94 -0.71
C PRO A 45 7.84 -5.52 -0.26
N LEU A 46 8.43 -5.11 0.87
CA LEU A 46 8.30 -3.75 1.40
C LEU A 46 8.68 -2.67 0.36
N PRO A 47 9.80 -2.80 -0.40
CA PRO A 47 10.18 -1.82 -1.42
C PRO A 47 9.11 -1.63 -2.51
N ASP A 48 8.37 -2.69 -2.86
CA ASP A 48 7.32 -2.59 -3.87
C ASP A 48 6.13 -1.76 -3.37
N ILE A 49 5.77 -1.93 -2.09
CA ILE A 49 4.70 -1.13 -1.46
C ILE A 49 5.13 0.33 -1.37
N GLU A 50 6.35 0.60 -0.90
CA GLU A 50 6.92 1.94 -0.78
C GLU A 50 6.90 2.68 -2.11
N ALA A 51 7.41 2.05 -3.18
CA ALA A 51 7.41 2.61 -4.51
C ALA A 51 6.02 2.99 -5.03
N ARG A 52 4.94 2.29 -4.62
CA ARG A 52 3.58 2.65 -5.04
C ARG A 52 3.02 3.79 -4.21
N LEU A 53 3.34 3.84 -2.91
CA LEU A 53 2.90 4.91 -2.02
C LEU A 53 3.51 6.26 -2.38
N GLU A 54 4.74 6.29 -2.89
CA GLU A 54 5.38 7.52 -3.39
C GLU A 54 4.64 8.14 -4.57
N THR A 55 4.00 7.31 -5.40
CA THR A 55 3.23 7.76 -6.58
C THR A 55 1.77 8.10 -6.25
N ARG A 56 1.35 7.99 -4.98
CA ARG A 56 -0.05 8.16 -4.61
C ARG A 56 -0.49 9.62 -4.74
N PRO A 57 -1.56 9.91 -5.51
CA PRO A 57 -2.15 11.24 -5.52
C PRO A 57 -2.79 11.61 -4.19
N ASP A 58 -2.92 12.90 -3.92
CA ASP A 58 -3.70 13.39 -2.80
C ASP A 58 -5.21 13.18 -3.01
N GLY A 59 -5.93 12.96 -1.91
CA GLY A 59 -7.38 12.73 -1.93
C GLY A 59 -7.78 11.26 -1.76
N ALA A 60 -8.95 10.91 -2.30
CA ALA A 60 -9.51 9.56 -2.20
C ALA A 60 -9.10 8.73 -3.42
N TRP A 61 -8.13 7.85 -3.22
CA TRP A 61 -7.60 6.94 -4.24
C TRP A 61 -7.35 5.56 -3.63
N HIS A 62 -7.40 4.54 -4.48
CA HIS A 62 -7.02 3.17 -4.14
C HIS A 62 -6.20 2.54 -5.25
N TRP A 63 -5.27 1.66 -4.91
CA TRP A 63 -4.51 0.87 -5.85
C TRP A 63 -5.31 -0.34 -6.32
N ALA A 64 -5.25 -0.64 -7.62
CA ALA A 64 -5.87 -1.82 -8.22
C ALA A 64 -5.06 -2.32 -9.42
N GLY A 65 -5.00 -3.64 -9.60
CA GLY A 65 -4.35 -4.28 -10.76
C GLY A 65 -3.03 -4.97 -10.44
N GLY A 66 -2.78 -5.29 -9.16
CA GLY A 66 -1.59 -6.00 -8.73
C GLY A 66 -0.30 -5.18 -8.86
N PRO A 67 0.86 -5.83 -8.98
CA PRO A 67 2.16 -5.15 -9.08
C PRO A 67 2.30 -4.14 -10.23
N GLY A 68 1.56 -4.37 -11.33
CA GLY A 68 1.49 -3.51 -12.52
C GLY A 68 0.24 -2.63 -12.57
N GLY A 69 -0.48 -2.51 -11.46
CA GLY A 69 -1.69 -1.74 -11.33
C GLY A 69 -1.48 -0.23 -11.34
N ALA A 70 -2.53 0.51 -10.98
CA ALA A 70 -2.50 1.96 -10.87
C ALA A 70 -3.43 2.47 -9.76
N TRP A 71 -3.22 3.73 -9.37
CA TRP A 71 -4.14 4.46 -8.52
C TRP A 71 -5.43 4.76 -9.28
N GLN A 72 -6.55 4.27 -8.76
CA GLN A 72 -7.90 4.51 -9.23
C GLN A 72 -8.60 5.52 -8.31
N PRO A 73 -9.34 6.50 -8.87
CA PRO A 73 -10.04 7.49 -8.07
C PRO A 73 -11.17 6.85 -7.26
N GLY A 74 -11.45 7.41 -6.08
CA GLY A 74 -12.48 6.95 -5.17
C GLY A 74 -12.01 5.88 -4.19
N LYS A 75 -12.97 5.32 -3.45
CA LYS A 75 -12.72 4.24 -2.49
C LYS A 75 -12.63 2.90 -3.23
N ALA A 76 -11.73 2.03 -2.79
CA ALA A 76 -11.66 0.65 -3.26
C ALA A 76 -13.04 0.02 -3.17
N ARG A 77 -13.51 -0.60 -4.26
CA ARG A 77 -14.84 -1.19 -4.27
C ARG A 77 -14.94 -2.34 -3.27
N PHE A 78 -13.91 -3.15 -3.04
CA PHE A 78 -13.90 -4.31 -2.13
C PHE A 78 -12.45 -4.81 -1.90
N PRO A 79 -12.18 -5.75 -0.95
CA PRO A 79 -13.12 -6.53 -0.13
C PRO A 79 -13.58 -5.87 1.18
#